data_AF-A0A8H6L2Z0-F1
#
_entry.id   AF-A0A8H6L2Z0-F1
#
_cell.length_a   1.000
_cell.length_b   1.000
_cell.length_c   1.000
_cell.angle_alpha   90.00
_cell.angle_beta   90.00
_cell.angle_gamma   90.00
#
_symmetry.space_group_name_H-M   'P 1'
#
loop_
_entity.id
_entity.type
_entity.pdbx_description
1 polymer ?
#
loop_
_entity_poly.entity_id
_entity_poly.type
_entity_poly.pdbx_seq_one_letter_code
_entity_poly.pdbx_strand_id
1 'polypeptide(L)'
;MPAPPVPASLQISVNATKVEYVQLGSSGLRVSSPILGTLDIGSKDWQNWVMEEDEGLEILKAAWDRGLSTWDTANVYSRGINEEIIGKAVQKFAIPRHKLTISAKCCGTVPDEPGIFSWPFEAQMQKSKDYVNQGGLSRGAILKAVDASLKRL
;
A
#
# COMPACT_ATOMS: atom_id res chain seq x y z
N MET A 1 28.07 21.51 -27.76
CA MET A 1 28.17 22.21 -26.45
C MET A 1 28.18 21.15 -25.36
N PRO A 2 29.02 21.27 -24.31
CA PRO A 2 28.96 20.35 -23.18
C PRO A 2 27.60 20.46 -22.47
N ALA A 3 27.15 19.36 -21.86
CA ALA A 3 25.93 19.37 -21.06
C ALA A 3 26.08 20.31 -19.86
N PRO A 4 25.01 21.03 -19.46
CA PRO A 4 25.05 21.85 -18.25
C PRO A 4 25.27 21.00 -17.00
N PRO A 5 25.80 21.57 -15.91
CA PRO A 5 25.93 20.85 -14.64
C PRO A 5 24.53 20.50 -14.07
N VAL A 6 24.48 19.42 -13.30
CA VAL A 6 23.26 18.99 -12.60
C VAL A 6 22.85 20.05 -11.57
N PRO A 7 21.58 20.49 -11.54
CA PRO A 7 21.10 21.41 -10.50
C PRO A 7 21.30 20.85 -9.08
N ALA A 8 21.69 21.69 -8.13
CA ALA A 8 22.02 21.26 -6.76
C ALA A 8 20.88 20.50 -6.06
N SER A 9 19.62 20.95 -6.23
CA SER A 9 18.45 20.28 -5.65
C SER A 9 18.24 18.87 -6.22
N LEU A 10 18.49 18.68 -7.53
CA LEU A 10 18.43 17.37 -8.16
C LEU A 10 19.57 16.47 -7.66
N GLN A 11 20.79 17.01 -7.53
CA GLN A 11 21.92 16.25 -7.00
C GLN A 11 21.67 15.78 -5.56
N ILE A 12 21.06 16.61 -4.71
CA ILE A 12 20.65 16.22 -3.35
C ILE A 12 19.66 15.04 -3.40
N SER A 13 18.63 15.12 -4.27
CA SER A 13 17.64 14.05 -4.42
C SER A 13 18.28 12.74 -4.91
N VAL A 14 19.21 12.82 -5.87
CA VAL A 14 19.96 11.66 -6.37
C VAL A 14 20.81 11.06 -5.25
N ASN A 15 21.53 11.88 -4.48
CA ASN A 15 22.38 11.41 -3.39
C ASN A 15 21.57 10.77 -2.24
N ALA A 16 20.37 11.27 -1.96
CA ALA A 16 19.47 10.72 -0.95
C ALA A 16 18.84 9.38 -1.37
N THR A 17 18.66 9.16 -2.68
CA THR A 17 18.10 7.92 -3.22
C THR A 17 19.10 6.77 -3.06
N LYS A 18 18.69 5.70 -2.37
CA LYS A 18 19.52 4.50 -2.08
C LYS A 18 19.06 3.25 -2.84
N VAL A 19 18.16 3.44 -3.79
CA VAL A 19 17.56 2.37 -4.60
C VAL A 19 17.64 2.72 -6.07
N GLU A 20 17.41 1.73 -6.93
CA GLU A 20 17.28 1.96 -8.35
C GLU A 20 15.82 2.15 -8.74
N TYR A 21 15.58 2.91 -9.80
CA TYR A 21 14.27 2.97 -10.43
C TYR A 21 14.32 2.21 -11.74
N VAL A 22 13.48 1.19 -11.90
CA VAL A 22 13.46 0.33 -13.08
C VAL A 22 12.11 0.40 -13.78
N GLN A 23 12.08 0.08 -15.08
CA GLN A 23 10.84 -0.01 -15.84
C GLN A 23 10.07 -1.27 -15.43
N LEU A 24 8.76 -1.14 -15.18
CA LEU A 24 7.91 -2.29 -14.85
C LEU A 24 7.47 -3.01 -16.14
N GLY A 25 8.20 -4.06 -16.50
CA GLY A 25 7.96 -4.83 -17.71
C GLY A 25 8.07 -3.96 -18.97
N SER A 26 7.09 -4.06 -19.86
CA SER A 26 7.00 -3.23 -21.07
C SER A 26 6.16 -1.96 -20.90
N SER A 27 5.67 -1.68 -19.68
CA SER A 27 4.86 -0.49 -19.41
C SER A 27 5.71 0.78 -19.35
N GLY A 28 5.09 1.95 -19.49
CA GLY A 28 5.77 3.25 -19.27
C GLY A 28 6.04 3.58 -17.80
N LEU A 29 5.62 2.72 -16.86
CA LEU A 29 5.77 2.97 -15.43
C LEU A 29 7.18 2.64 -14.96
N ARG A 30 7.77 3.52 -14.15
CA ARG A 30 8.99 3.25 -13.39
C ARG A 30 8.66 3.05 -11.93
N VAL A 31 9.29 2.07 -11.30
CA VAL A 31 9.09 1.70 -9.89
C VAL A 31 10.42 1.67 -9.16
N SER A 32 10.40 1.90 -7.84
CA SER A 32 11.59 1.62 -7.02
C SER A 32 11.87 0.12 -6.99
N SER A 33 13.14 -0.25 -7.03
CA SER A 33 13.63 -1.61 -6.86
C SER A 33 14.52 -1.68 -5.63
N PRO A 34 14.08 -2.35 -4.53
CA PRO A 34 12.85 -3.13 -4.42
C PRO A 34 11.55 -2.29 -4.29
N ILE A 35 10.40 -2.95 -4.42
CA ILE A 35 9.08 -2.42 -4.02
C ILE A 35 8.87 -2.76 -2.55
N LEU A 36 8.37 -1.82 -1.75
CA LEU A 36 8.06 -2.07 -0.35
C LEU A 36 6.72 -2.80 -0.22
N GLY A 37 6.74 -4.07 0.20
CA GLY A 37 5.54 -4.76 0.67
C GLY A 37 5.17 -4.30 2.09
N THR A 38 3.89 -4.11 2.35
CA THR A 38 3.41 -3.57 3.64
C THR A 38 2.52 -4.52 4.42
N LEU A 39 2.41 -5.79 4.02
CA LEU A 39 1.57 -6.81 4.68
C LEU A 39 1.82 -6.92 6.20
N ASP A 40 3.05 -6.68 6.64
CA ASP A 40 3.45 -6.75 8.05
C ASP A 40 3.06 -5.53 8.89
N ILE A 41 2.36 -4.54 8.32
CA ILE A 41 1.93 -3.32 9.04
C ILE A 41 0.41 -3.35 9.24
N GLY A 42 -0.06 -3.15 10.46
CA GLY A 42 -1.49 -3.15 10.73
C GLY A 42 -1.84 -3.28 12.21
N SER A 43 -2.70 -4.25 12.53
CA SER A 43 -3.16 -4.49 13.90
C SER A 43 -2.98 -5.95 14.30
N LYS A 44 -2.45 -6.18 15.51
CA LYS A 44 -2.22 -7.51 16.07
C LYS A 44 -3.50 -8.31 16.31
N ASP A 45 -4.65 -7.65 16.31
CA ASP A 45 -5.96 -8.31 16.32
C ASP A 45 -6.23 -9.12 15.04
N TRP A 46 -5.53 -8.81 13.94
CA TRP A 46 -5.60 -9.58 12.71
C TRP A 46 -4.62 -10.76 12.71
N GLN A 47 -3.36 -10.49 13.06
CA GLN A 47 -2.27 -11.46 13.14
C GLN A 47 -1.23 -10.99 14.15
N ASN A 48 -0.82 -11.84 15.09
CA ASN A 48 0.05 -11.44 16.21
C ASN A 48 1.45 -10.95 15.80
N TRP A 49 1.92 -11.29 14.60
CA TRP A 49 3.25 -10.95 14.09
C TRP A 49 3.29 -9.60 13.35
N VAL A 50 2.16 -8.96 13.08
CA VAL A 50 2.19 -7.64 12.44
C VAL A 50 2.70 -6.58 13.41
N MET A 51 3.34 -5.58 12.83
CA MET A 51 3.77 -4.35 13.49
C MET A 51 2.58 -3.40 13.60
N GLU A 52 2.44 -2.80 14.78
CA GLU A 52 1.39 -1.81 15.04
C GLU A 52 1.73 -0.47 14.36
N GLU A 53 0.79 0.47 14.41
CA GLU A 53 0.87 1.74 13.70
C GLU A 53 2.22 2.47 13.88
N ASP A 54 2.71 2.64 15.11
CA ASP A 54 3.93 3.42 15.37
C ASP A 54 5.16 2.83 14.67
N GLU A 55 5.35 1.51 14.78
CA GLU A 55 6.43 0.77 14.10
C GLU A 55 6.27 0.84 12.57
N GLY A 56 5.05 0.69 12.08
CA GLY A 56 4.74 0.81 10.65
C GLY A 56 5.04 2.19 10.07
N LEU A 57 4.71 3.25 10.80
CA LEU A 57 4.99 4.63 10.41
C LEU A 57 6.50 4.90 10.33
N GLU A 58 7.30 4.35 11.24
CA GLU A 58 8.76 4.46 11.20
C GLU A 58 9.33 3.80 9.94
N ILE A 59 8.85 2.61 9.58
CA ILE A 59 9.27 1.88 8.38
C ILE A 59 8.91 2.66 7.11
N LEU A 60 7.66 3.13 6.99
CA LEU A 60 7.20 3.88 5.83
C LEU A 60 8.00 5.17 5.64
N LYS A 61 8.33 5.87 6.74
CA LYS A 61 9.20 7.06 6.69
C LYS A 61 10.61 6.71 6.24
N ALA A 62 11.21 5.67 6.84
CA ALA A 62 12.56 5.24 6.51
C ALA A 62 12.69 4.79 5.05
N ALA A 63 11.64 4.17 4.51
CA ALA A 63 11.54 3.76 3.12
C ALA A 63 11.49 4.97 2.18
N TRP A 64 10.57 5.91 2.43
CA TRP A 64 10.45 7.14 1.66
C TRP A 64 11.78 7.92 1.61
N ASP A 65 12.44 8.09 2.76
CA ASP A 65 13.69 8.84 2.88
C ASP A 65 14.85 8.22 2.09
N ARG A 66 14.78 6.92 1.80
CA ARG A 66 15.78 6.17 1.02
C ARG A 66 15.40 6.02 -0.45
N GLY A 67 14.30 6.63 -0.89
CA GLY A 67 13.84 6.59 -2.28
C GLY A 67 12.98 5.38 -2.63
N LEU A 68 12.53 4.58 -1.66
CA LEU A 68 11.49 3.56 -1.91
C LEU A 68 10.15 4.28 -2.09
N SER A 69 9.86 4.67 -3.33
CA SER A 69 8.65 5.42 -3.69
C SER A 69 7.56 4.56 -4.33
N THR A 70 7.74 3.23 -4.38
CA THR A 70 6.71 2.28 -4.79
C THR A 70 6.36 1.35 -3.63
N TRP A 71 5.12 1.43 -3.15
CA TRP A 71 4.61 0.65 -2.02
C TRP A 71 3.47 -0.27 -2.48
N ASP A 72 3.43 -1.47 -1.94
CA ASP A 72 2.44 -2.50 -2.22
C ASP A 72 1.59 -2.78 -0.97
N THR A 73 0.28 -2.87 -1.17
CA THR A 73 -0.74 -3.14 -0.15
C THR A 73 -1.85 -4.05 -0.71
N ALA A 74 -2.83 -4.39 0.12
CA ALA A 74 -4.07 -5.04 -0.26
C ALA A 74 -5.19 -4.62 0.68
N ASN A 75 -6.41 -4.53 0.15
CA ASN A 75 -7.61 -4.16 0.90
C ASN A 75 -7.83 -5.01 2.17
N VAL A 76 -7.40 -6.27 2.17
CA VAL A 76 -7.56 -7.20 3.30
C VAL A 76 -6.47 -7.15 4.36
N TYR A 77 -5.34 -6.49 4.10
CA TYR A 77 -4.25 -6.43 5.08
C TYR A 77 -4.72 -5.71 6.34
N SER A 78 -4.69 -6.43 7.46
CA SER A 78 -5.29 -6.00 8.72
C SER A 78 -6.69 -5.40 8.57
N ARG A 79 -7.53 -6.03 7.73
CA ARG A 79 -8.92 -5.60 7.50
C ARG A 79 -9.02 -4.15 6.99
N GLY A 80 -8.03 -3.71 6.22
CA GLY A 80 -7.96 -2.35 5.67
C GLY A 80 -7.17 -1.37 6.54
N ILE A 81 -6.88 -1.69 7.81
CA ILE A 81 -6.09 -0.83 8.70
C ILE A 81 -4.70 -0.53 8.09
N ASN A 82 -4.12 -1.49 7.36
CA ASN A 82 -2.87 -1.27 6.65
C ASN A 82 -2.91 -0.07 5.68
N GLU A 83 -3.99 0.06 4.90
CA GLU A 83 -4.19 1.18 3.98
C GLU A 83 -4.37 2.50 4.75
N GLU A 84 -5.08 2.47 5.88
CA GLU A 84 -5.26 3.66 6.75
C GLU A 84 -3.93 4.14 7.33
N ILE A 85 -3.05 3.22 7.76
CA ILE A 85 -1.70 3.56 8.25
C ILE A 85 -0.85 4.16 7.13
N ILE A 86 -0.94 3.63 5.90
CA ILE A 86 -0.26 4.20 4.72
C ILE A 86 -0.76 5.62 4.45
N GLY A 87 -2.09 5.84 4.41
CA GLY A 87 -2.68 7.16 4.22
C GLY A 87 -2.25 8.14 5.31
N LYS A 88 -2.22 7.69 6.57
CA LYS A 88 -1.71 8.44 7.72
C LYS A 88 -0.23 8.79 7.57
N ALA A 89 0.62 7.87 7.09
CA ALA A 89 2.03 8.13 6.84
C ALA A 89 2.24 9.24 5.80
N VAL A 90 1.47 9.19 4.70
CA VAL A 90 1.52 10.20 3.64
C VAL A 90 1.22 11.59 4.20
N GLN A 91 0.20 11.71 5.05
CA GLN A 91 -0.17 12.97 5.69
C GLN A 91 0.82 13.39 6.77
N LYS A 92 1.16 12.50 7.72
CA LYS A 92 2.03 12.76 8.88
C LYS A 92 3.43 13.22 8.47
N PHE A 93 3.98 12.65 7.40
CA PHE A 93 5.33 12.96 6.93
C PHE A 93 5.36 13.92 5.73
N ALA A 94 4.22 14.52 5.38
CA ALA A 94 4.08 15.44 4.26
C ALA A 94 4.66 14.88 2.94
N ILE A 95 4.46 13.59 2.70
CA ILE A 95 4.94 12.92 1.47
C ILE A 95 4.06 13.40 0.32
N PRO A 96 4.64 14.00 -0.75
CA PRO A 96 3.83 14.44 -1.87
C PRO A 96 3.20 13.24 -2.59
N ARG A 97 1.87 13.08 -2.52
CA ARG A 97 1.16 11.90 -3.05
C ARG A 97 1.50 11.57 -4.50
N HIS A 98 1.73 12.57 -5.35
CA HIS A 98 2.07 12.39 -6.77
C HIS A 98 3.48 11.80 -7.00
N LYS A 99 4.34 11.79 -5.99
CA LYS A 99 5.68 11.17 -6.05
C LYS A 99 5.66 9.71 -5.60
N LEU A 100 4.56 9.25 -5.04
CA LEU A 100 4.40 7.91 -4.50
C LEU A 100 3.52 7.07 -5.44
N THR A 101 4.00 5.87 -5.77
CA THR A 101 3.21 4.87 -6.48
C THR A 101 2.73 3.83 -5.47
N ILE A 102 1.42 3.68 -5.31
CA ILE A 102 0.82 2.68 -4.42
C ILE A 102 0.09 1.67 -5.30
N SER A 103 0.43 0.39 -5.14
CA SER A 103 -0.25 -0.74 -5.75
C SER A 103 -1.12 -1.43 -4.71
N ALA A 104 -2.42 -1.53 -4.96
CA ALA A 104 -3.38 -2.17 -4.06
C ALA A 104 -4.08 -3.35 -4.76
N LYS A 105 -4.47 -4.35 -3.96
CA LYS A 105 -5.22 -5.54 -4.40
C LYS A 105 -6.63 -5.48 -3.81
N CYS A 106 -7.62 -6.05 -4.51
CA CYS A 106 -9.03 -5.86 -4.19
C CYS A 106 -9.88 -7.15 -4.18
N CYS A 107 -9.25 -8.32 -4.12
CA CYS A 107 -9.95 -9.60 -4.26
C CYS A 107 -10.69 -10.05 -2.99
N GLY A 108 -10.05 -9.93 -1.82
CA GLY A 108 -10.59 -10.50 -0.60
C GLY A 108 -11.70 -9.63 0.01
N THR A 109 -12.64 -10.27 0.70
CA THR A 109 -13.66 -9.58 1.50
C THR A 109 -12.99 -8.91 2.71
N VAL A 110 -13.29 -7.64 2.96
CA VAL A 110 -12.88 -6.92 4.17
C VAL A 110 -14.02 -7.02 5.20
N PRO A 111 -13.87 -7.76 6.30
CA PRO A 111 -14.93 -7.90 7.30
C PRO A 111 -15.17 -6.62 8.10
N ASP A 112 -16.39 -6.45 8.61
CA ASP A 112 -16.75 -5.33 9.46
C ASP A 112 -16.27 -5.53 10.91
N GLU A 113 -16.22 -6.79 11.36
CA GLU A 113 -15.85 -7.16 12.72
C GLU A 113 -14.34 -7.42 12.87
N PRO A 114 -13.73 -6.97 13.99
CA PRO A 114 -12.36 -7.36 14.36
C PRO A 114 -12.21 -8.88 14.52
N GLY A 115 -10.99 -9.39 14.32
CA GLY A 115 -10.65 -10.81 14.51
C GLY A 115 -11.17 -11.77 13.42
N ILE A 116 -11.97 -11.30 12.45
CA ILE A 116 -12.33 -12.11 11.29
C ILE A 116 -11.22 -12.03 10.24
N PHE A 117 -10.56 -13.15 10.01
CA PHE A 117 -9.68 -13.32 8.85
C PHE A 117 -10.47 -13.92 7.69
N SER A 118 -10.63 -13.19 6.58
CA SER A 118 -11.59 -13.57 5.52
C SER A 118 -11.18 -14.77 4.69
N TRP A 119 -9.88 -14.99 4.48
CA TRP A 119 -9.39 -16.02 3.55
C TRP A 119 -9.83 -17.46 3.90
N PRO A 120 -9.79 -17.92 5.17
CA PRO A 120 -10.29 -19.24 5.54
C PRO A 120 -11.81 -19.41 5.46
N PHE A 121 -12.56 -18.31 5.40
CA PHE A 121 -14.03 -18.31 5.49
C PHE A 121 -14.71 -17.81 4.22
N GLU A 122 -14.00 -17.73 3.10
CA GLU A 122 -14.53 -17.17 1.85
C GLU A 122 -15.82 -17.90 1.39
N ALA A 123 -15.85 -19.23 1.46
CA ALA A 123 -17.03 -20.02 1.09
C ALA A 123 -18.26 -19.74 1.97
N GLN A 124 -18.03 -19.45 3.26
CA GLN A 124 -19.07 -19.07 4.22
C GLN A 124 -19.52 -17.63 3.97
N MET A 125 -18.58 -16.72 3.70
CA MET A 125 -18.87 -15.32 3.38
C MET A 125 -19.72 -15.18 2.11
N GLN A 126 -19.47 -16.00 1.09
CA GLN A 126 -20.28 -16.04 -0.13
C GLN A 126 -21.73 -16.50 0.11
N LYS A 127 -21.99 -17.24 1.19
CA LYS A 127 -23.34 -17.68 1.61
C LYS A 127 -23.97 -16.75 2.64
N SER A 128 -23.23 -15.76 3.15
CA SER A 128 -23.71 -14.82 4.15
C SER A 128 -24.47 -13.68 3.49
N LYS A 129 -25.65 -13.34 4.03
CA LYS A 129 -26.39 -12.13 3.62
C LYS A 129 -25.59 -10.84 3.84
N ASP A 130 -24.63 -10.87 4.77
CA ASP A 130 -23.86 -9.69 5.17
C ASP A 130 -22.66 -9.50 4.23
N TYR A 131 -22.05 -10.58 3.74
CA TYR A 131 -20.79 -10.52 2.96
C TYR A 131 -20.92 -10.93 1.48
N VAL A 132 -22.09 -11.38 1.03
CA VAL A 132 -22.32 -11.68 -0.39
C VAL A 132 -22.01 -10.45 -1.27
N ASN A 133 -21.35 -10.67 -2.41
CA ASN A 133 -20.90 -9.64 -3.35
C ASN A 133 -19.87 -8.62 -2.82
N GLN A 134 -19.26 -8.86 -1.65
CA GLN A 134 -18.24 -7.98 -1.07
C GLN A 134 -16.80 -8.36 -1.41
N GLY A 135 -16.57 -9.55 -1.99
CA GLY A 135 -15.27 -10.04 -2.43
C GLY A 135 -15.34 -10.76 -3.78
N GLY A 136 -14.21 -11.32 -4.21
CA GLY A 136 -14.03 -11.95 -5.51
C GLY A 136 -13.81 -10.94 -6.64
N LEU A 137 -13.89 -11.43 -7.89
CA LEU A 137 -13.53 -10.67 -9.09
C LEU A 137 -14.75 -10.14 -9.88
N SER A 138 -15.92 -10.09 -9.24
CA SER A 138 -17.09 -9.47 -9.88
C SER A 138 -16.84 -7.97 -10.07
N ARG A 139 -17.42 -7.37 -11.13
CA ARG A 139 -17.33 -5.92 -11.37
C ARG A 139 -17.73 -5.11 -10.14
N GLY A 140 -18.82 -5.49 -9.48
CA GLY A 140 -19.34 -4.80 -8.30
C GLY A 140 -18.38 -4.88 -7.13
N ALA A 141 -17.81 -6.05 -6.85
CA ALA A 141 -16.85 -6.23 -5.77
C ALA A 141 -15.56 -5.43 -6.02
N ILE A 142 -15.01 -5.50 -7.24
CA ILE A 142 -13.78 -4.77 -7.61
C ILE A 142 -13.98 -3.25 -7.43
N LEU A 143 -15.05 -2.68 -7.99
CA LEU A 143 -15.29 -1.23 -7.90
C LEU A 143 -15.53 -0.78 -6.45
N LYS A 144 -16.31 -1.55 -5.68
CA LYS A 144 -16.53 -1.26 -4.25
C LYS A 144 -15.21 -1.29 -3.47
N ALA A 145 -14.35 -2.28 -3.73
CA ALA A 145 -13.07 -2.40 -3.07
C ALA A 145 -12.11 -1.26 -3.46
N VAL A 146 -12.11 -0.84 -4.74
CA VAL A 146 -11.35 0.34 -5.19
C VAL A 146 -11.81 1.60 -4.45
N ASP A 147 -13.12 1.87 -4.39
CA ASP A 147 -13.66 3.03 -3.67
C ASP A 147 -13.29 3.00 -2.18
N ALA A 148 -13.35 1.82 -1.56
CA ALA A 148 -12.96 1.64 -0.16
C ALA A 148 -11.46 1.89 0.07
N SER A 149 -10.59 1.37 -0.80
CA SER A 149 -9.15 1.63 -0.73
C SER A 149 -8.82 3.11 -0.94
N LEU A 150 -9.49 3.78 -1.90
CA LEU A 150 -9.32 5.22 -2.13
C LEU A 150 -9.77 6.08 -0.93
N LYS A 151 -10.70 5.59 -0.12
CA LYS A 151 -11.12 6.27 1.12
C LYS A 151 -10.11 6.10 2.25
N ARG A 152 -9.41 4.97 2.31
CA ARG A 152 -8.44 4.65 3.37
C ARG A 152 -7.06 5.28 3.12
N LEU A 153 -6.65 5.40 1.85
CA LEU A 153 -5.38 5.98 1.40
C LEU A 153 -5.45 7.52 1.26
#